data_AF-A0A6C0DGF9-F1
#
_entry.id   AF-A0A6C0DGF9-F1
#
_cell.length_a   1.000
_cell.length_b   1.000
_cell.length_c   1.000
_cell.angle_alpha   90.00
_cell.angle_beta   90.00
_cell.angle_gamma   90.00
#
_symmetry.space_group_name_H-M   'P 1'
#
loop_
_entity.id
_entity.type
_entity.pdbx_description
1 polymer ?
#
loop_
_entity_poly.entity_id
_entity_poly.type
_entity_poly.pdbx_seq_one_letter_code
_entity_poly.pdbx_strand_id
1 'polypeptide(L)'
;MESYGFIITRHVNSEKTNKYWNECYTCIRKFYPKNKIILIDDNSNYEYVKTLPETPPITNVFFIQSEFPGRGELLPYYYLNKYKLFETAIFIHDSVFIQQEIQFPTPTTPPTPTPTLIWNFQHHWETHPDITGIIKSLVSKLNPEHTERLLELYEKKEKWTGCFGVMSIINAEYVSSVLDKKYHLFNLLEHITNRTHRCCLERVFGLICADSIPIPAPIPTLLGDIHHYINQYCNWEYDFDQYMNDKNNMKLQQFPIIKTHSGR
;
A
#
# COMPACT_ATOMS: atom_id res chain seq x y z
N MET A 1 19.67 -6.42 11.37
CA MET A 1 18.32 -6.12 10.85
C MET A 1 18.05 -7.06 9.69
N GLU A 2 16.81 -7.52 9.49
CA GLU A 2 16.45 -8.12 8.19
C GLU A 2 16.51 -7.01 7.12
N SER A 3 17.02 -7.31 5.93
CA SER A 3 17.17 -6.32 4.85
C SER A 3 15.81 -5.85 4.33
N TYR A 4 14.82 -6.75 4.26
CA TYR A 4 13.45 -6.41 3.94
C TYR A 4 12.42 -7.36 4.54
N GLY A 5 11.21 -6.85 4.74
CA GLY A 5 10.04 -7.60 5.18
C GLY A 5 8.74 -7.06 4.58
N PHE A 6 7.64 -7.76 4.84
CA PHE A 6 6.31 -7.38 4.34
C PHE A 6 5.51 -6.69 5.43
N ILE A 7 4.64 -5.76 5.04
CA ILE A 7 3.60 -5.21 5.90
C ILE A 7 2.25 -5.47 5.23
N ILE A 8 1.34 -6.08 5.98
CA ILE A 8 -0.03 -6.34 5.54
C ILE A 8 -0.96 -5.62 6.51
N THR A 9 -1.83 -4.77 5.98
CA THR A 9 -2.99 -4.27 6.73
C THR A 9 -4.18 -5.17 6.44
N ARG A 10 -4.77 -5.75 7.49
CA ARG A 10 -5.98 -6.58 7.38
C ARG A 10 -7.16 -5.90 8.08
N HIS A 11 -8.34 -6.08 7.50
CA HIS A 11 -9.61 -5.72 8.13
C HIS A 11 -10.64 -6.82 7.84
N VAL A 12 -10.77 -7.78 8.76
CA VAL A 12 -11.64 -8.94 8.60
C VAL A 12 -13.01 -8.64 9.20
N ASN A 13 -14.05 -8.58 8.39
CA ASN A 13 -15.42 -8.28 8.81
C ASN A 13 -16.46 -9.27 8.30
N SER A 14 -16.01 -10.31 7.60
CA SER A 14 -16.82 -11.35 6.99
C SER A 14 -15.95 -12.56 6.64
N GLU A 15 -16.56 -13.70 6.38
CA GLU A 15 -15.86 -14.89 5.87
C GLU A 15 -15.09 -14.61 4.57
N LYS A 16 -15.65 -13.79 3.66
CA LYS A 16 -14.98 -13.41 2.41
C LYS A 16 -13.68 -12.64 2.69
N THR A 17 -13.71 -11.67 3.61
CA THR A 17 -12.49 -10.95 4.01
C THR A 17 -11.52 -11.79 4.82
N ASN A 18 -12.01 -12.81 5.52
CA ASN A 18 -11.14 -13.79 6.17
C ASN A 18 -10.34 -14.59 5.14
N LYS A 19 -10.98 -14.98 4.02
CA LYS A 19 -10.29 -15.66 2.91
C LYS A 19 -9.18 -14.78 2.28
N TYR A 20 -9.43 -13.48 2.12
CA TYR A 20 -8.45 -12.54 1.57
C TYR A 20 -7.11 -12.57 2.31
N TRP A 21 -7.10 -12.31 3.63
CA TRP A 21 -5.82 -12.23 4.35
C TRP A 21 -5.11 -13.58 4.45
N ASN A 22 -5.86 -14.69 4.57
CA ASN A 22 -5.28 -16.04 4.59
C ASN A 22 -4.57 -16.36 3.27
N GLU A 23 -5.22 -16.03 2.15
CA GLU A 23 -4.65 -16.20 0.81
C GLU A 23 -3.44 -15.28 0.59
N CYS A 24 -3.54 -14.00 0.98
CA CYS A 24 -2.43 -13.04 0.91
C CYS A 24 -1.20 -13.55 1.69
N TYR A 25 -1.40 -13.98 2.94
CA TYR A 25 -0.35 -14.57 3.77
C TYR A 25 0.25 -15.82 3.11
N THR A 26 -0.61 -16.71 2.58
CA THR A 26 -0.19 -17.95 1.90
C THR A 26 0.69 -17.64 0.68
N CYS A 27 0.28 -16.68 -0.15
CA CYS A 27 1.06 -16.22 -1.30
C CYS A 27 2.43 -15.67 -0.91
N ILE A 28 2.50 -14.83 0.14
CA ILE A 28 3.79 -14.32 0.63
C ILE A 28 4.65 -15.48 1.12
N ARG A 29 4.12 -16.38 1.96
CA ARG A 29 4.89 -17.49 2.51
C ARG A 29 5.38 -18.49 1.46
N LYS A 30 4.65 -18.65 0.36
CA LYS A 30 5.07 -19.49 -0.77
C LYS A 30 6.40 -19.04 -1.38
N PHE A 31 6.61 -17.73 -1.54
CA PHE A 31 7.81 -17.17 -2.19
C PHE A 31 8.83 -16.62 -1.19
N TYR A 32 8.37 -16.23 0.00
CA TYR A 32 9.17 -15.59 1.06
C TYR A 32 8.95 -16.31 2.40
N PRO A 33 9.38 -17.59 2.51
CA PRO A 33 9.05 -18.44 3.65
C PRO A 33 9.65 -17.96 4.97
N LYS A 34 10.74 -17.18 4.92
CA LYS A 34 11.50 -16.76 6.10
C LYS A 34 11.34 -15.28 6.44
N ASN A 35 10.93 -14.43 5.49
CA ASN A 35 10.87 -12.99 5.71
C ASN A 35 9.88 -12.62 6.81
N LYS A 36 10.22 -11.61 7.62
CA LYS A 36 9.30 -11.08 8.61
C LYS A 36 8.10 -10.44 7.94
N ILE A 37 6.92 -10.66 8.53
CA ILE A 37 5.69 -10.00 8.15
C ILE A 37 5.20 -9.21 9.35
N ILE A 38 4.97 -7.92 9.19
CA ILE A 38 4.16 -7.14 10.13
C ILE A 38 2.71 -7.30 9.68
N LEU A 39 1.87 -7.86 10.55
CA LEU A 39 0.43 -7.97 10.30
C LEU A 39 -0.30 -6.96 11.20
N ILE A 40 -0.85 -5.92 10.58
CA ILE A 40 -1.59 -4.86 11.26
C ILE A 40 -3.08 -5.19 11.18
N ASP A 41 -3.70 -5.38 12.34
CA ASP A 41 -5.15 -5.52 12.46
C ASP A 41 -5.80 -4.14 12.53
N ASP A 42 -6.45 -3.74 11.43
CA ASP A 42 -7.18 -2.48 11.31
C ASP A 42 -8.67 -2.68 11.63
N ASN A 43 -8.97 -2.97 12.89
CA ASN A 43 -10.34 -3.07 13.43
C ASN A 43 -11.16 -4.25 12.88
N SER A 44 -10.59 -5.46 12.87
CA SER A 44 -11.32 -6.67 12.47
C SER A 44 -12.43 -7.06 13.46
N ASN A 45 -13.52 -7.66 12.96
CA ASN A 45 -14.43 -8.46 13.76
C ASN A 45 -13.84 -9.87 13.96
N TYR A 46 -13.42 -10.17 15.19
CA TYR A 46 -12.76 -11.41 15.57
C TYR A 46 -13.65 -12.66 15.50
N GLU A 47 -14.97 -12.53 15.39
CA GLU A 47 -15.86 -13.67 15.11
C GLU A 47 -15.54 -14.34 13.77
N TYR A 48 -15.06 -13.55 12.80
CA TYR A 48 -14.69 -14.02 11.47
C TYR A 48 -13.20 -14.33 11.33
N VAL A 49 -12.35 -13.86 12.24
CA VAL A 49 -10.88 -14.05 12.15
C VAL A 49 -10.54 -15.50 12.46
N LYS A 50 -10.20 -16.26 11.42
CA LYS A 50 -9.84 -17.68 11.54
C LYS A 50 -8.73 -18.01 10.55
N THR A 51 -7.71 -18.73 11.03
CA THR A 51 -6.73 -19.36 10.12
C THR A 51 -7.43 -20.51 9.40
N LEU A 52 -7.43 -20.48 8.07
CA LEU A 52 -8.08 -21.53 7.27
C LEU A 52 -7.18 -22.78 7.19
N PRO A 53 -7.74 -24.00 7.05
CA PRO A 53 -6.96 -25.25 7.03
C PRO A 53 -5.81 -25.28 6.00
N GLU A 54 -6.01 -24.62 4.86
CA GLU A 54 -5.03 -24.51 3.77
C GLU A 54 -3.94 -23.45 4.01
N THR A 55 -4.11 -22.61 5.04
CA THR A 55 -3.15 -21.55 5.36
C THR A 55 -1.93 -22.15 6.04
N PRO A 56 -0.70 -21.85 5.57
CA PRO A 56 0.49 -22.38 6.22
C PRO A 56 0.61 -21.86 7.65
N PRO A 57 1.39 -22.53 8.52
CA PRO A 57 1.58 -22.08 9.89
C PRO A 57 2.01 -20.62 9.96
N ILE A 58 1.41 -19.88 10.91
CA ILE A 58 1.74 -18.46 11.10
C ILE A 58 3.11 -18.35 11.78
N THR A 59 4.14 -18.00 11.02
CA THR A 59 5.55 -17.99 11.45
C THR A 59 6.22 -16.67 11.11
N ASN A 60 7.23 -16.24 11.89
CA ASN A 60 7.92 -14.93 11.75
C ASN A 60 6.97 -13.75 11.46
N VAL A 61 5.84 -13.69 12.18
CA VAL A 61 4.86 -12.61 12.09
C VAL A 61 4.94 -11.75 13.35
N PHE A 62 5.02 -10.44 13.17
CA PHE A 62 4.86 -9.44 14.22
C PHE A 62 3.45 -8.86 14.13
N PHE A 63 2.59 -9.22 15.07
CA PHE A 63 1.20 -8.79 15.08
C PHE A 63 1.04 -7.45 15.79
N ILE A 64 0.24 -6.57 15.20
CA ILE A 64 -0.10 -5.26 15.77
C ILE A 64 -1.62 -5.13 15.77
N GLN A 65 -2.21 -4.94 16.95
CA GLN A 65 -3.55 -4.37 17.04
C GLN A 65 -3.43 -2.86 16.86
N SER A 66 -4.06 -2.30 15.83
CA SER A 66 -3.95 -0.86 15.57
C SER A 66 -4.55 -0.05 16.72
N GLU A 67 -3.79 0.94 17.20
CA GLU A 67 -4.28 1.97 18.13
C GLU A 67 -5.05 3.09 17.38
N PHE A 68 -5.04 3.06 16.05
CA PHE A 68 -5.77 3.97 15.16
C PHE A 68 -6.70 3.17 14.23
N PRO A 69 -7.87 2.71 14.71
CA PRO A 69 -8.77 1.86 13.95
C PRO A 69 -9.41 2.56 12.74
N GLY A 70 -9.38 1.95 11.56
CA GLY A 70 -9.96 2.47 10.31
C GLY A 70 -9.06 3.44 9.54
N ARG A 71 -7.77 3.54 9.89
CA ARG A 71 -6.80 4.44 9.22
C ARG A 71 -6.13 3.79 8.01
N GLY A 72 -6.38 2.49 7.80
CA GLY A 72 -6.06 1.74 6.59
C GLY A 72 -4.63 1.93 6.11
N GLU A 73 -4.49 2.54 4.94
CA GLU A 73 -3.26 2.63 4.16
C GLU A 73 -2.17 3.51 4.82
N LEU A 74 -2.52 4.32 5.83
CA LEU A 74 -1.53 5.09 6.58
C LEU A 74 -0.79 4.24 7.64
N LEU A 75 -1.43 3.19 8.16
CA LEU A 75 -0.92 2.40 9.28
C LEU A 75 0.43 1.70 9.01
N PRO A 76 0.69 1.14 7.82
CA PRO A 76 1.98 0.52 7.52
C PRO A 76 3.16 1.47 7.71
N TYR A 77 3.03 2.72 7.27
CA TYR A 77 4.05 3.73 7.40
C TYR A 77 4.27 4.12 8.87
N TYR A 78 3.18 4.33 9.60
CA TYR A 78 3.24 4.66 11.02
C TYR A 78 3.95 3.56 11.81
N TYR A 79 3.54 2.30 11.63
CA TYR A 79 4.11 1.18 12.37
C TYR A 79 5.51 0.79 11.91
N LEU A 80 5.87 1.00 10.64
CA LEU A 80 7.26 0.88 10.19
C LEU A 80 8.15 1.91 10.90
N ASN A 81 7.71 3.17 11.01
CA ASN A 81 8.46 4.21 11.73
C ASN A 81 8.58 3.91 13.22
N LYS A 82 7.51 3.42 13.84
CA LYS A 82 7.45 3.11 15.28
C LYS A 82 8.38 1.95 15.67
N TYR A 83 8.39 0.87 14.89
CA TYR A 83 9.08 -0.38 15.29
C TYR A 83 10.37 -0.67 14.53
N LYS A 84 10.52 -0.18 13.30
CA LYS A 84 11.74 -0.32 12.48
C LYS A 84 12.30 -1.76 12.44
N LEU A 85 11.43 -2.75 12.24
CA LEU A 85 11.81 -4.17 12.34
C LEU A 85 12.65 -4.68 11.16
N PHE A 86 12.70 -3.93 10.06
CA PHE A 86 13.52 -4.17 8.87
C PHE A 86 13.80 -2.84 8.15
N GLU A 87 14.85 -2.83 7.33
CA GLU A 87 15.29 -1.63 6.62
C GLU A 87 14.34 -1.25 5.48
N THR A 88 13.87 -2.25 4.72
CA THR A 88 12.94 -2.04 3.60
C THR A 88 11.63 -2.78 3.81
N ALA A 89 10.52 -2.08 3.63
CA ALA A 89 9.18 -2.64 3.72
C ALA A 89 8.59 -2.83 2.32
N ILE A 90 7.90 -3.95 2.12
CA ILE A 90 6.95 -4.14 1.01
C ILE A 90 5.55 -4.08 1.60
N PHE A 91 4.83 -2.98 1.36
CA PHE A 91 3.46 -2.82 1.79
C PHE A 91 2.50 -3.31 0.69
N ILE A 92 1.69 -4.31 1.04
CA ILE A 92 0.58 -4.81 0.23
C ILE A 92 -0.71 -4.93 1.06
N HIS A 93 -1.86 -4.82 0.39
CA HIS A 93 -3.16 -5.03 1.01
C HIS A 93 -3.46 -6.53 1.14
N ASP A 94 -4.34 -6.89 2.08
CA ASP A 94 -4.86 -8.25 2.26
C ASP A 94 -5.59 -8.84 1.03
N SER A 95 -5.93 -8.02 0.03
CA SER A 95 -6.58 -8.42 -1.23
C SER A 95 -5.63 -8.37 -2.43
N VAL A 96 -4.32 -8.48 -2.17
CA VAL A 96 -3.24 -8.53 -3.15
C VAL A 96 -2.47 -9.84 -2.98
N PHE A 97 -2.28 -10.56 -4.08
CA PHE A 97 -1.76 -11.92 -4.07
C PHE A 97 -0.52 -12.04 -4.95
N ILE A 98 0.61 -12.33 -4.32
CA ILE A 98 1.88 -12.61 -5.01
C ILE A 98 1.79 -13.99 -5.68
N GLN A 99 2.04 -14.04 -6.99
CA GLN A 99 2.00 -15.27 -7.80
C GLN A 99 3.39 -15.76 -8.21
N GLN A 100 4.41 -14.92 -8.07
CA GLN A 100 5.80 -15.22 -8.42
C GLN A 100 6.76 -14.55 -7.43
N GLU A 101 7.99 -15.05 -7.34
CA GLU A 101 9.05 -14.31 -6.67
C GLU A 101 9.34 -13.01 -7.42
N ILE A 102 9.50 -11.91 -6.68
CA ILE A 102 9.67 -10.57 -7.23
C ILE A 102 11.05 -10.10 -6.82
N GLN A 103 11.85 -9.77 -7.83
CA GLN A 103 13.11 -9.08 -7.60
C GLN A 103 12.79 -7.63 -7.23
N PHE A 104 12.68 -7.37 -5.94
CA PHE A 104 12.51 -6.00 -5.46
C PHE A 104 13.80 -5.22 -5.71
N PRO A 105 13.72 -3.93 -6.09
CA PRO A 105 14.90 -3.09 -6.21
C PRO A 105 15.70 -3.18 -4.92
N THR A 106 16.93 -3.66 -5.03
CA THR A 106 17.84 -3.69 -3.88
C THR A 106 18.07 -2.25 -3.45
N PRO A 107 18.08 -1.92 -2.14
CA PRO A 107 18.47 -0.59 -1.70
C PRO A 107 19.85 -0.30 -2.28
N THR A 108 19.94 0.66 -3.20
CA THR A 108 21.24 1.11 -3.67
C THR A 108 21.98 1.71 -2.48
N THR A 109 23.30 1.69 -2.50
CA THR A 109 24.11 2.57 -1.65
C THR A 109 24.60 3.72 -2.52
N PRO A 110 24.15 4.96 -2.31
CA PRO A 110 23.22 5.43 -1.27
C PRO A 110 21.76 5.01 -1.53
N PRO A 111 20.92 4.90 -0.48
CA PRO A 111 19.53 4.45 -0.59
C PRO A 111 18.77 5.27 -1.63
N THR A 112 17.91 4.60 -2.39
CA THR A 112 17.03 5.24 -3.36
C THR A 112 16.27 6.36 -2.65
N PRO A 113 16.33 7.61 -3.14
CA PRO A 113 15.81 8.76 -2.42
C PRO A 113 14.28 8.79 -2.34
N THR A 114 13.58 7.84 -2.98
CA THR A 114 12.12 7.84 -3.13
C THR A 114 11.58 6.41 -3.15
N PRO A 115 10.35 6.17 -2.64
CA PRO A 115 9.71 4.85 -2.68
C PRO A 115 9.47 4.36 -4.10
N THR A 116 9.47 3.04 -4.30
CA THR A 116 8.92 2.44 -5.52
C THR A 116 7.46 2.11 -5.30
N LEU A 117 6.55 2.72 -6.07
CA LEU A 117 5.13 2.42 -5.97
C LEU A 117 4.87 1.05 -6.60
N ILE A 118 4.03 0.20 -6.00
CA ILE A 118 3.66 -1.07 -6.64
C ILE A 118 2.87 -0.79 -7.92
N TRP A 119 1.84 0.06 -7.80
CA TRP A 119 1.11 0.61 -8.93
C TRP A 119 0.90 2.11 -8.76
N ASN A 120 0.87 2.82 -9.89
CA ASN A 120 0.39 4.19 -9.94
C ASN A 120 -0.97 4.29 -10.64
N PHE A 121 -1.52 5.50 -10.65
CA PHE A 121 -2.66 5.85 -11.49
C PHE A 121 -2.63 7.33 -11.88
N GLN A 122 -3.32 7.65 -12.99
CA GLN A 122 -3.46 9.00 -13.53
C GLN A 122 -4.70 9.74 -12.98
N HIS A 123 -4.75 11.06 -13.16
CA HIS A 123 -5.72 11.98 -12.54
C HIS A 123 -7.16 11.87 -13.06
N HIS A 124 -7.38 11.19 -14.19
CA HIS A 124 -8.71 11.02 -14.78
C HIS A 124 -9.67 10.18 -13.90
N TRP A 125 -9.15 9.58 -12.83
CA TRP A 125 -9.92 8.85 -11.83
C TRP A 125 -10.35 9.70 -10.62
N GLU A 126 -10.33 11.03 -10.75
CA GLU A 126 -10.93 11.99 -9.81
C GLU A 126 -12.45 12.10 -10.04
N THR A 127 -13.19 11.02 -9.76
CA THR A 127 -14.64 10.93 -10.11
C THR A 127 -15.59 11.44 -9.02
N HIS A 128 -15.09 11.71 -7.81
CA HIS A 128 -15.93 12.19 -6.71
C HIS A 128 -16.01 13.73 -6.71
N PRO A 129 -17.21 14.33 -6.60
CA PRO A 129 -17.44 15.77 -6.79
C PRO A 129 -16.73 16.71 -5.78
N ASP A 130 -16.05 16.16 -4.76
CA ASP A 130 -15.31 16.93 -3.73
C ASP A 130 -13.91 16.36 -3.42
N ILE A 131 -13.36 15.50 -4.29
CA ILE A 131 -12.05 14.88 -4.02
C ILE A 131 -10.93 15.92 -3.94
N THR A 132 -11.01 16.97 -4.76
CA THR A 132 -10.04 18.08 -4.77
C THR A 132 -10.03 18.86 -3.45
N GLY A 133 -11.21 19.18 -2.90
CA GLY A 133 -11.32 19.91 -1.62
C GLY A 133 -10.71 19.11 -0.48
N ILE A 134 -10.99 17.80 -0.43
CA ILE A 134 -10.43 16.90 0.58
C ILE A 134 -8.91 16.75 0.41
N ILE A 135 -8.39 16.57 -0.81
CA ILE A 135 -6.94 16.49 -1.04
C ILE A 135 -6.24 17.76 -0.55
N LYS A 136 -6.73 18.95 -0.93
CA LYS A 136 -6.15 20.23 -0.50
C LYS A 136 -6.24 20.41 1.02
N SER A 137 -7.36 19.99 1.62
CA SER A 137 -7.53 19.97 3.07
C SER A 137 -6.49 19.08 3.76
N LEU A 138 -6.27 17.85 3.28
CA LEU A 138 -5.24 16.95 3.83
C LEU A 138 -3.82 17.52 3.65
N VAL A 139 -3.50 18.11 2.49
CA VAL A 139 -2.20 18.79 2.28
C VAL A 139 -1.98 19.94 3.27
N SER A 140 -3.03 20.66 3.66
CA SER A 140 -2.94 21.72 4.67
C SER A 140 -2.64 21.22 6.09
N LYS A 141 -2.74 19.91 6.35
CA LYS A 141 -2.43 19.26 7.64
C LYS A 141 -1.00 18.72 7.73
N LEU A 142 -0.28 18.72 6.61
CA LEU A 142 1.14 18.39 6.54
C LEU A 142 2.00 19.53 7.11
N ASN A 143 3.33 19.42 6.98
CA ASN A 143 4.24 20.50 7.34
C ASN A 143 3.90 21.80 6.56
N PRO A 144 3.57 22.91 7.26
CA PRO A 144 3.25 24.20 6.65
C PRO A 144 4.32 24.74 5.69
N GLU A 145 5.60 24.42 5.93
CA GLU A 145 6.72 24.84 5.07
C GLU A 145 6.67 24.23 3.66
N HIS A 146 5.87 23.18 3.46
CA HIS A 146 5.74 22.48 2.18
C HIS A 146 4.34 22.58 1.57
N THR A 147 3.36 23.13 2.28
CA THR A 147 1.96 23.18 1.83
C THR A 147 1.81 23.90 0.50
N GLU A 148 2.35 25.12 0.35
CA GLU A 148 2.22 25.90 -0.89
C GLU A 148 2.84 25.16 -2.08
N ARG A 149 4.06 24.65 -1.92
CA ARG A 149 4.77 23.87 -2.95
C ARG A 149 3.99 22.62 -3.38
N LEU A 150 3.41 21.88 -2.43
CA LEU A 150 2.61 20.68 -2.72
C LEU A 150 1.29 21.02 -3.42
N LEU A 151 0.65 22.14 -3.06
CA LEU A 151 -0.55 22.63 -3.74
C LEU A 151 -0.23 23.09 -5.16
N GLU A 152 0.89 23.77 -5.39
CA GLU A 152 1.34 24.11 -6.74
C GLU A 152 1.67 22.87 -7.57
N LEU A 153 2.31 21.86 -6.96
CA LEU A 153 2.60 20.59 -7.62
C LEU A 153 1.31 19.83 -7.97
N TYR A 154 0.30 19.89 -7.10
CA TYR A 154 -1.01 19.28 -7.35
C TYR A 154 -1.65 19.78 -8.64
N GLU A 155 -1.54 21.07 -8.95
CA GLU A 155 -2.07 21.64 -10.18
C GLU A 155 -1.29 21.20 -11.44
N LYS A 156 -0.02 20.79 -11.30
CA LYS A 156 0.83 20.27 -12.38
C LYS A 156 0.66 18.76 -12.53
N LYS A 157 -0.51 18.34 -12.98
CA LYS A 157 -0.96 16.93 -13.05
C LYS A 157 0.02 16.03 -13.82
N GLU A 158 0.76 16.53 -14.79
CA GLU A 158 1.78 15.78 -15.53
C GLU A 158 3.07 15.50 -14.73
N LYS A 159 3.26 16.14 -13.57
CA LYS A 159 4.47 16.04 -12.74
C LYS A 159 4.36 15.02 -11.61
N TRP A 160 3.18 14.47 -11.36
CA TRP A 160 2.98 13.51 -10.29
C TRP A 160 1.90 12.49 -10.67
N THR A 161 1.93 11.34 -10.00
CA THR A 161 0.91 10.28 -10.14
C THR A 161 0.46 9.85 -8.75
N GLY A 162 -0.76 9.34 -8.63
CA GLY A 162 -1.21 8.74 -7.37
C GLY A 162 -0.59 7.36 -7.13
N CYS A 163 -0.56 6.93 -5.86
CA CYS A 163 -0.10 5.60 -5.46
C CYS A 163 -1.29 4.73 -5.06
N PHE A 164 -1.62 3.71 -5.86
CA PHE A 164 -2.80 2.89 -5.61
C PHE A 164 -2.67 2.11 -4.30
N GLY A 165 -3.64 2.27 -3.39
CA GLY A 165 -3.60 1.72 -2.04
C GLY A 165 -2.44 2.25 -1.18
N VAL A 166 -1.74 3.30 -1.62
CA VAL A 166 -0.48 3.72 -0.98
C VAL A 166 0.51 2.53 -0.88
N MET A 167 0.42 1.54 -1.77
CA MET A 167 1.26 0.34 -1.72
C MET A 167 2.62 0.60 -2.34
N SER A 168 3.69 0.38 -1.57
CA SER A 168 5.04 0.72 -1.98
C SER A 168 6.10 -0.21 -1.42
N ILE A 169 7.28 -0.16 -2.05
CA ILE A 169 8.54 -0.66 -1.53
C ILE A 169 9.30 0.56 -1.01
N ILE A 170 9.55 0.59 0.30
CA ILE A 170 9.99 1.81 0.98
C ILE A 170 10.98 1.53 2.10
N ASN A 171 11.98 2.39 2.23
CA ASN A 171 12.97 2.31 3.30
C ASN A 171 12.46 2.99 4.59
N ALA A 172 12.73 2.38 5.75
CA ALA A 172 12.35 2.90 7.05
C ALA A 172 12.97 4.28 7.35
N GLU A 173 14.16 4.58 6.83
CA GLU A 173 14.79 5.90 6.94
C GLU A 173 14.05 6.94 6.11
N TYR A 174 13.57 6.59 4.90
CA TYR A 174 12.73 7.51 4.13
C TYR A 174 11.42 7.81 4.87
N VAL A 175 10.79 6.80 5.49
CA VAL A 175 9.61 7.03 6.33
C VAL A 175 9.93 7.97 7.50
N SER A 176 11.05 7.74 8.19
CA SER A 176 11.45 8.53 9.36
C SER A 176 11.84 9.98 8.99
N SER A 177 12.67 10.16 7.97
CA SER A 177 13.28 11.45 7.62
C SER A 177 12.40 12.28 6.70
N VAL A 178 11.75 11.64 5.73
CA VAL A 178 10.95 12.33 4.71
C VAL A 178 9.49 12.37 5.13
N LEU A 179 8.84 11.22 5.28
CA LEU A 179 7.39 11.22 5.54
C LEU A 179 7.06 11.83 6.90
N ASP A 180 7.74 11.41 7.96
CA ASP A 180 7.50 11.89 9.31
C ASP A 180 8.14 13.27 9.53
N LYS A 181 9.48 13.37 9.60
CA LYS A 181 10.14 14.62 9.99
C LYS A 181 9.98 15.77 9.00
N LYS A 182 10.05 15.52 7.69
CA LYS A 182 9.98 16.60 6.68
C LYS A 182 8.53 17.00 6.38
N TYR A 183 7.65 16.04 6.10
CA TYR A 183 6.28 16.33 5.67
C TYR A 183 5.23 16.23 6.78
N HIS A 184 5.57 15.74 7.97
CA HIS A 184 4.62 15.50 9.07
C HIS A 184 3.43 14.63 8.65
N LEU A 185 3.67 13.59 7.84
CA LEU A 185 2.62 12.73 7.28
C LEU A 185 1.70 12.14 8.36
N PHE A 186 2.23 11.84 9.55
CA PHE A 186 1.45 11.21 10.62
C PHE A 186 0.44 12.16 11.30
N ASN A 187 0.49 13.47 11.04
CA ASN A 187 -0.61 14.38 11.39
C ASN A 187 -1.93 13.93 10.74
N LEU A 188 -1.88 13.22 9.61
CA LEU A 188 -3.06 12.74 8.91
C LEU A 188 -3.80 11.61 9.67
N LEU A 189 -3.22 11.01 10.71
CA LEU A 189 -3.90 9.98 11.53
C LEU A 189 -5.21 10.50 12.17
N GLU A 190 -5.26 11.80 12.48
CA GLU A 190 -6.45 12.46 13.05
C GLU A 190 -7.49 12.85 11.99
N HIS A 191 -7.11 12.83 10.71
CA HIS A 191 -7.92 13.35 9.62
C HIS A 191 -8.42 12.25 8.67
N ILE A 192 -7.73 11.12 8.59
CA ILE A 192 -8.13 9.98 7.77
C ILE A 192 -9.06 9.07 8.57
N THR A 193 -10.36 9.20 8.31
CA THR A 193 -11.40 8.54 9.12
C THR A 193 -12.38 7.72 8.29
N ASN A 194 -12.33 7.83 6.96
CA ASN A 194 -13.24 7.14 6.05
C ASN A 194 -12.55 6.76 4.74
N ARG A 195 -13.25 6.00 3.90
CA ARG A 195 -12.73 5.54 2.60
C ARG A 195 -12.35 6.68 1.67
N THR A 196 -13.16 7.72 1.57
CA THR A 196 -12.86 8.87 0.69
C THR A 196 -11.56 9.54 1.10
N HIS A 197 -11.29 9.71 2.40
CA HIS A 197 -10.01 10.25 2.89
C HIS A 197 -8.84 9.33 2.54
N ARG A 198 -9.02 8.00 2.64
CA ARG A 198 -8.00 7.02 2.25
C ARG A 198 -7.70 7.05 0.74
N CYS A 199 -8.72 7.19 -0.10
CA CYS A 199 -8.51 7.42 -1.53
C CYS A 199 -7.80 8.75 -1.81
N CYS A 200 -8.08 9.81 -1.04
CA CYS A 200 -7.36 11.08 -1.17
C CYS A 200 -5.90 10.95 -0.71
N LEU A 201 -5.61 10.14 0.31
CA LEU A 201 -4.24 9.85 0.76
C LEU A 201 -3.39 9.26 -0.36
N GLU A 202 -3.93 8.43 -1.25
CA GLU A 202 -3.21 7.92 -2.42
C GLU A 202 -2.61 9.03 -3.29
N ARG A 203 -3.32 10.16 -3.41
CA ARG A 203 -2.88 11.35 -4.16
C ARG A 203 -1.89 12.17 -3.34
N VAL A 204 -2.20 12.43 -2.07
CA VAL A 204 -1.32 13.17 -1.15
C VAL A 204 0.05 12.49 -1.02
N PHE A 205 0.07 11.16 -0.90
CA PHE A 205 1.31 10.38 -0.87
C PHE A 205 2.08 10.46 -2.19
N GLY A 206 1.37 10.38 -3.32
CA GLY A 206 1.95 10.59 -4.65
C GLY A 206 2.61 11.96 -4.81
N LEU A 207 1.97 13.03 -4.31
CA LEU A 207 2.54 14.37 -4.27
C LEU A 207 3.82 14.42 -3.44
N ILE A 208 3.79 13.91 -2.21
CA ILE A 208 4.97 13.86 -1.34
C ILE A 208 6.12 13.12 -2.03
N CYS A 209 5.83 11.98 -2.67
CA CYS A 209 6.83 11.21 -3.39
C CYS A 209 7.41 12.01 -4.55
N ALA A 210 6.60 12.61 -5.43
CA ALA A 210 7.07 13.44 -6.54
C ALA A 210 7.91 14.64 -6.05
N ASP A 211 7.45 15.29 -4.99
CA ASP A 211 8.07 16.47 -4.39
C ASP A 211 9.40 16.18 -3.67
N SER A 212 9.61 14.92 -3.27
CA SER A 212 10.83 14.44 -2.62
C SER A 212 11.98 14.15 -3.59
N ILE A 213 11.70 14.01 -4.89
CA ILE A 213 12.71 13.65 -5.89
C ILE A 213 13.57 14.88 -6.21
N PRO A 214 14.92 14.82 -6.04
CA PRO A 214 15.80 15.97 -6.27
C PRO A 214 15.89 16.43 -7.74
N ILE A 215 15.61 15.54 -8.69
CA ILE A 215 15.70 15.78 -10.13
C ILE A 215 14.34 15.40 -10.74
N PRO A 216 13.79 16.16 -11.71
CA PRO A 216 12.53 15.80 -12.36
C PRO A 216 12.64 14.41 -13.01
N ALA A 217 12.19 13.39 -12.29
CA ALA A 217 12.13 12.01 -12.74
C ALA A 217 10.77 11.46 -12.34
N PRO A 218 10.18 10.55 -13.13
CA PRO A 218 8.95 9.88 -12.72
C PRO A 218 9.22 9.09 -11.44
N ILE A 219 8.23 9.06 -10.55
CA ILE A 219 8.28 8.19 -9.38
C ILE A 219 8.44 6.75 -9.88
N PRO A 220 9.41 5.97 -9.36
CA PRO A 220 9.57 4.57 -9.76
C PRO A 220 8.28 3.78 -9.52
N THR A 221 7.88 2.98 -10.51
CA THR A 221 6.73 2.08 -10.40
C THR A 221 7.13 0.66 -10.78
N LEU A 222 6.67 -0.33 -10.01
CA LEU A 222 6.99 -1.74 -10.24
C LEU A 222 6.18 -2.33 -11.40
N LEU A 223 4.87 -2.08 -11.41
CA LEU A 223 3.93 -2.71 -12.34
C LEU A 223 3.16 -1.69 -13.20
N GLY A 224 3.54 -0.41 -13.13
CA GLY A 224 2.94 0.67 -13.89
C GLY A 224 1.52 1.04 -13.42
N ASP A 225 0.68 1.48 -14.38
CA ASP A 225 -0.68 1.95 -14.10
C ASP A 225 -1.60 0.77 -13.75
N ILE A 226 -2.25 0.83 -12.59
CA ILE A 226 -3.12 -0.25 -12.10
C ILE A 226 -4.26 -0.58 -13.06
N HIS A 227 -4.85 0.41 -13.72
CA HIS A 227 -6.00 0.20 -14.60
C HIS A 227 -5.55 -0.49 -15.88
N HIS A 228 -4.39 -0.10 -16.42
CA HIS A 228 -3.79 -0.82 -17.53
C HIS A 228 -3.39 -2.25 -17.13
N TYR A 229 -2.79 -2.42 -15.94
CA TYR A 229 -2.32 -3.72 -15.45
C TYR A 229 -3.46 -4.72 -15.22
N ILE A 230 -4.54 -4.32 -14.52
CA ILE A 230 -5.71 -5.18 -14.29
C ILE A 230 -6.36 -5.62 -15.60
N ASN A 231 -6.47 -4.71 -16.58
CA ASN A 231 -7.07 -4.99 -17.88
C ASN A 231 -6.28 -6.04 -18.70
N GLN A 232 -5.06 -6.39 -18.31
CA GLN A 232 -4.29 -7.46 -18.97
C GLN A 232 -4.74 -8.87 -18.53
N TYR A 233 -5.34 -9.02 -17.36
CA TYR A 233 -5.78 -10.31 -16.84
C TYR A 233 -7.28 -10.40 -16.56
N CYS A 234 -7.96 -9.28 -16.37
CA CYS A 234 -9.39 -9.22 -16.16
C CYS A 234 -9.96 -7.81 -16.45
N ASN A 235 -10.91 -7.36 -15.63
CA ASN A 235 -11.55 -6.07 -15.58
C ASN A 235 -11.53 -5.57 -14.11
N TRP A 236 -11.95 -4.33 -13.90
CA TRP A 236 -11.89 -3.68 -12.58
C TRP A 236 -12.72 -4.38 -11.49
N GLU A 237 -13.74 -5.15 -11.86
CA GLU A 237 -14.64 -5.85 -10.95
C GLU A 237 -14.14 -7.24 -10.54
N TYR A 238 -12.92 -7.62 -10.93
CA TYR A 238 -12.35 -8.94 -10.68
C TYR A 238 -12.31 -9.29 -9.19
N ASP A 239 -13.10 -10.27 -8.78
CA ASP A 239 -13.33 -10.59 -7.38
C ASP A 239 -12.56 -11.83 -6.88
N PHE A 240 -12.76 -12.20 -5.61
CA PHE A 240 -12.04 -13.33 -5.02
C PHE A 240 -12.39 -14.67 -5.66
N ASP A 241 -13.66 -14.89 -5.98
CA ASP A 241 -14.14 -16.18 -6.44
C ASP A 241 -13.66 -16.41 -7.88
N GLN A 242 -13.65 -15.35 -8.70
CA GLN A 242 -13.01 -15.35 -10.01
C GLN A 242 -11.50 -15.60 -9.92
N TYR A 243 -10.81 -14.93 -8.98
CA TYR A 243 -9.39 -15.17 -8.70
C TYR A 243 -9.10 -16.64 -8.38
N MET A 244 -9.87 -17.25 -7.46
CA MET A 244 -9.66 -18.64 -7.08
C MET A 244 -9.91 -19.60 -8.26
N ASN A 245 -10.93 -19.33 -9.07
CA ASN A 245 -11.19 -20.11 -10.28
C ASN A 245 -10.02 -20.02 -11.28
N ASP A 246 -9.53 -18.83 -11.58
CA ASP A 246 -8.45 -18.65 -12.55
C ASP A 246 -7.08 -19.12 -12.03
N LYS A 247 -6.84 -19.00 -10.71
CA LYS A 247 -5.68 -19.60 -10.03
C LYS A 247 -5.66 -21.12 -10.20
N ASN A 248 -6.79 -21.78 -9.96
CA ASN A 248 -6.93 -23.23 -10.10
C ASN A 248 -6.77 -23.69 -11.56
N ASN A 249 -7.14 -22.83 -12.52
CA ASN A 249 -6.96 -23.07 -13.94
C ASN A 249 -5.62 -22.54 -14.49
N MET A 250 -4.66 -22.17 -13.63
CA MET A 250 -3.31 -21.71 -13.98
C MET A 250 -3.26 -20.48 -14.91
N LYS A 251 -4.33 -19.67 -14.99
CA LYS A 251 -4.40 -18.52 -15.91
C LYS A 251 -3.62 -17.29 -15.45
N LEU A 252 -3.25 -17.25 -14.18
CA LEU A 252 -2.63 -16.08 -13.55
C LEU A 252 -1.09 -16.14 -13.50
N GLN A 253 -0.50 -17.22 -14.02
CA GLN A 253 0.92 -17.52 -13.84
C GLN A 253 1.87 -16.50 -14.45
N GLN A 254 1.44 -15.73 -15.46
CA GLN A 254 2.26 -14.71 -16.12
C GLN A 254 2.30 -13.37 -15.37
N PHE A 255 1.42 -13.17 -14.38
CA PHE A 255 1.31 -11.91 -13.63
C PHE A 255 1.95 -12.07 -12.25
N PRO A 256 3.00 -11.30 -11.90
CA PRO A 256 3.72 -11.50 -10.64
C PRO A 256 2.88 -11.16 -9.40
N ILE A 257 1.95 -10.22 -9.52
CA ILE A 257 1.01 -9.82 -8.47
C ILE A 257 -0.39 -9.72 -9.07
N ILE A 258 -1.40 -10.18 -8.33
CA ILE A 258 -2.81 -10.01 -8.68
C ILE A 258 -3.52 -9.17 -7.63
N LYS A 259 -4.27 -8.17 -8.06
CA LYS A 259 -5.23 -7.42 -7.24
C LYS A 259 -6.65 -7.94 -7.50
N THR A 260 -7.41 -8.13 -6.43
CA THR A 260 -8.87 -8.34 -6.51
C THR A 260 -9.64 -7.14 -5.97
N HIS A 261 -10.82 -6.87 -6.52
CA HIS A 261 -11.75 -5.91 -5.98
C HIS A 261 -12.39 -6.46 -4.71
N SER A 262 -12.17 -5.77 -3.58
CA SER A 262 -12.65 -6.25 -2.27
C SER A 262 -13.94 -5.58 -1.81
N GLY A 263 -14.46 -4.61 -2.56
CA GLY A 263 -15.64 -3.82 -2.18
C GLY A 263 -15.43 -2.87 -0.98
N ARG A 264 -14.28 -2.92 -0.30
CA ARG A 264 -13.92 -2.11 0.88
C ARG A 264 -13.16 -0.85 0.54
#